data_AF-A0A929A3B6-F1
#
_entry.id   AF-A0A929A3B6-F1
#
_cell.length_a   1.000
_cell.length_b   1.000
_cell.length_c   1.000
_cell.angle_alpha   90.00
_cell.angle_beta   90.00
_cell.angle_gamma   90.00
#
_symmetry.space_group_name_H-M   'P 1'
#
loop_
_entity.id
_entity.type
_entity.pdbx_description
1 polymer ?
#
loop_
_entity_poly.entity_id
_entity_poly.type
_entity_poly.pdbx_seq_one_letter_code
_entity_poly.pdbx_strand_id
1 'polypeptide(L)'
;MNPLASCPSCARSLGRFEANGYFRATCSNCRLRMEGFWGRVTHWQSKGEPVFYLAPNLPKLFRRRYQLRITTPGRELKQLQFTSPGLDDQLPTRTGDRLSIIYAGQRGTLEKLLSVRNHSLGRAYCPASPISSRSHLLKTRGGVSAAIGLGALFGGINPGVVSLGAAALAVGSRMTHAAELTVPELRGDRPHEARLLAELKLVQQKGDMEYRIEALRQEIQDHKDLTKRLQELRRKMMAYNPTLYAPRVARIESAVRLIKQRIDHTQRLIEEYRETIQMLDIELEASALADRLPDGDDFTRHVLERVEELKALEEKNKAGWDAIQAVPEVRRLRLNA
;
A
#
# COMPACT_ATOMS: atom_id res chain seq x y z
N MET A 1 -14.53 -16.23 38.44
CA MET A 1 -13.20 -15.95 39.03
C MET A 1 -12.24 -15.54 37.93
N ASN A 2 -11.53 -14.43 38.10
CA ASN A 2 -10.58 -13.93 37.10
C ASN A 2 -9.29 -14.76 37.16
N PRO A 3 -8.70 -15.13 36.01
CA PRO A 3 -7.49 -15.93 35.98
C PRO A 3 -6.28 -15.17 36.55
N LEU A 4 -5.30 -15.93 37.04
CA LEU A 4 -3.99 -15.43 37.41
C LEU A 4 -3.12 -15.28 36.15
N ALA A 5 -2.46 -14.13 36.01
CA ALA A 5 -1.46 -13.87 34.98
C ALA A 5 -0.06 -14.21 35.53
N SER A 6 0.71 -14.96 34.75
CA SER A 6 2.09 -15.32 35.05
C SER A 6 3.02 -14.81 33.95
N CYS A 7 4.22 -14.37 34.31
CA CYS A 7 5.22 -13.92 33.35
C CYS A 7 5.64 -15.08 32.43
N PRO A 8 5.48 -14.97 31.11
CA PRO A 8 5.86 -16.05 30.19
C PRO A 8 7.37 -16.34 30.20
N SER A 9 8.20 -15.36 30.56
CA SER A 9 9.66 -15.50 30.55
C SER A 9 10.26 -16.11 31.82
N CYS A 10 9.66 -15.87 32.99
CA CYS A 10 10.21 -16.34 34.28
C CYS A 10 9.21 -17.04 35.19
N ALA A 11 7.99 -17.27 34.72
CA ALA A 11 6.88 -17.91 35.43
C ALA A 11 6.40 -17.24 36.74
N ARG A 12 7.00 -16.11 37.17
CA ARG A 12 6.53 -15.37 38.36
C ARG A 12 5.09 -14.89 38.17
N SER A 13 4.30 -14.96 39.25
CA SER A 13 2.95 -14.39 39.30
C SER A 13 3.02 -12.88 39.13
N LEU A 14 2.17 -12.35 38.27
CA LEU A 14 2.07 -10.91 38.01
C LEU A 14 0.78 -10.28 38.56
N GLY A 15 -0.15 -11.11 39.06
CA GLY A 15 -1.44 -10.67 39.56
C GLY A 15 -2.63 -11.35 38.87
N ARG A 16 -3.82 -10.77 39.00
CA ARG A 16 -5.06 -11.24 38.38
C ARG A 16 -5.54 -10.25 37.33
N PHE A 17 -6.29 -10.74 36.34
CA PHE A 17 -7.01 -9.87 35.41
C PHE A 17 -8.07 -9.06 36.17
N GLU A 18 -8.26 -7.81 35.76
CA GLU A 18 -9.31 -6.92 36.25
C GLU A 18 -10.71 -7.44 35.86
N ALA A 19 -11.76 -6.88 36.48
CA ALA A 19 -13.14 -7.26 36.19
C ALA A 19 -13.56 -7.00 34.72
N ASN A 20 -12.95 -6.01 34.06
CA ASN A 20 -13.12 -5.71 32.64
C ASN A 20 -12.41 -6.73 31.71
N GLY A 21 -11.59 -7.63 32.26
CA GLY A 21 -10.75 -8.59 31.51
C GLY A 21 -9.43 -8.02 31.01
N TYR A 22 -9.03 -6.82 31.42
CA TYR A 22 -7.73 -6.24 31.11
C TYR A 22 -6.70 -6.57 32.19
N PHE A 23 -5.43 -6.51 31.82
CA PHE A 23 -4.30 -6.73 32.71
C PHE A 23 -3.12 -5.88 32.28
N ARG A 24 -2.48 -5.19 33.22
CA ARG A 24 -1.22 -4.48 33.00
C ARG A 24 -0.32 -4.66 34.21
N ALA A 25 0.91 -5.12 33.98
CA ALA A 25 1.90 -5.26 35.03
C ALA A 25 3.33 -5.17 34.50
N THR A 26 4.27 -4.86 35.38
CA THR A 26 5.70 -4.97 35.09
C THR A 26 6.29 -6.12 35.90
N CYS A 27 6.99 -7.04 35.25
CA CYS A 27 7.64 -8.14 35.96
C CYS A 27 8.81 -7.62 36.79
N SER A 28 8.85 -7.91 38.09
CA SER A 28 9.96 -7.53 38.97
C SER A 28 11.30 -8.18 38.60
N ASN A 29 11.26 -9.37 37.98
CA ASN A 29 12.46 -10.11 37.58
C ASN A 29 12.97 -9.69 36.19
N CYS A 30 12.08 -9.71 35.20
CA CYS A 30 12.45 -9.49 33.81
C CYS A 30 12.41 -8.00 33.41
N ARG A 31 11.83 -7.14 34.25
CA ARG A 31 11.56 -5.72 33.98
C ARG A 31 10.72 -5.45 32.71
N LEU A 32 10.15 -6.49 32.12
CA LEU A 32 9.26 -6.39 30.97
C LEU A 32 7.89 -5.85 31.42
N ARG A 33 7.45 -4.80 30.73
CA ARG A 33 6.08 -4.29 30.83
C ARG A 33 5.18 -5.16 29.96
N MET A 34 4.10 -5.63 30.56
CA MET A 34 3.17 -6.55 29.94
C MET A 34 1.75 -6.03 30.05
N GLU A 35 1.01 -6.23 28.98
CA GLU A 35 -0.41 -5.94 28.88
C GLU A 35 -1.13 -7.17 28.37
N GLY A 36 -2.35 -7.42 28.82
CA GLY A 36 -3.08 -8.62 28.42
C GLY A 36 -4.58 -8.47 28.47
N PHE A 37 -5.24 -9.38 27.77
CA PHE A 37 -6.68 -9.47 27.69
C PHE A 37 -7.14 -10.88 28.05
N TRP A 38 -8.28 -10.96 28.73
CA TRP A 38 -8.96 -12.20 29.04
C TRP A 38 -10.41 -12.12 28.57
N GLY A 39 -10.91 -13.21 27.99
CA GLY A 39 -12.31 -13.30 27.58
C GLY A 39 -12.64 -14.58 26.84
N ARG A 40 -13.83 -14.61 26.24
CA ARG A 40 -14.35 -15.74 25.46
C ARG A 40 -14.11 -15.53 23.96
N VAL A 41 -13.60 -16.53 23.26
CA VAL A 41 -13.40 -16.50 21.81
C VAL A 41 -14.75 -16.53 21.12
N THR A 42 -15.03 -15.53 20.29
CA THR A 42 -16.23 -15.47 19.44
C THR A 42 -15.94 -15.90 18.02
N HIS A 43 -14.72 -15.63 17.53
CA HIS A 43 -14.29 -16.01 16.20
C HIS A 43 -12.79 -16.22 16.17
N TRP A 44 -12.34 -17.16 15.35
CA TRP A 44 -10.92 -17.36 15.08
C TRP A 44 -10.72 -17.77 13.62
N GLN A 45 -9.63 -17.30 13.03
CA GLN A 45 -9.20 -17.68 11.69
C GLN A 45 -7.68 -17.76 11.65
N SER A 46 -7.14 -18.71 10.90
CA SER A 46 -5.71 -18.78 10.60
C SER A 46 -5.47 -18.97 9.11
N LYS A 47 -4.48 -18.27 8.55
CA LYS A 47 -4.07 -18.41 7.15
C LYS A 47 -2.55 -18.59 7.09
N GLY A 48 -2.10 -19.63 6.39
CA GLY A 48 -0.68 -19.83 6.07
C GLY A 48 -0.30 -19.01 4.85
N GLU A 49 0.79 -18.27 4.93
CA GLU A 49 1.34 -17.41 3.89
C GLU A 49 2.81 -17.80 3.65
N PRO A 50 3.22 -18.07 2.39
CA PRO A 50 4.63 -18.23 2.08
C PRO A 50 5.33 -16.88 2.21
N VAL A 51 6.40 -16.81 3.01
CA VAL A 51 7.21 -15.59 3.19
C VAL A 51 8.26 -15.48 2.09
N PHE A 52 8.76 -16.62 1.59
CA PHE A 52 9.75 -16.67 0.51
C PHE A 52 9.48 -17.83 -0.45
N TYR A 53 9.65 -17.54 -1.75
CA TYR A 53 9.90 -18.54 -2.77
C TYR A 53 11.41 -18.62 -2.98
N LEU A 54 12.07 -19.46 -2.19
CA LEU A 54 13.42 -19.90 -2.58
C LEU A 54 13.28 -20.91 -3.74
N ALA A 55 14.38 -21.16 -4.46
CA ALA A 55 14.45 -22.12 -5.56
C ALA A 55 13.70 -23.44 -5.20
N PRO A 56 13.13 -24.16 -6.19
CA PRO A 56 12.15 -25.25 -5.95
C PRO A 56 12.61 -26.37 -5.00
N ASN A 57 13.91 -26.51 -4.76
CA ASN A 57 14.51 -27.52 -3.89
C ASN A 57 14.87 -27.03 -2.47
N LEU A 58 14.57 -25.76 -2.13
CA LEU A 58 14.86 -25.17 -0.82
C LEU A 58 13.61 -25.15 0.08
N PRO A 59 13.78 -25.23 1.42
CA PRO A 59 12.66 -25.20 2.36
C PRO A 59 11.90 -23.87 2.24
N LYS A 60 10.59 -23.97 2.02
CA LYS A 60 9.69 -22.82 2.00
C LYS A 60 9.52 -22.31 3.43
N LEU A 61 9.79 -21.01 3.63
CA LEU A 61 9.49 -20.34 4.89
C LEU A 61 8.02 -19.94 4.90
N PHE A 62 7.28 -20.43 5.88
CA PHE A 62 5.86 -20.13 6.07
C PHE A 62 5.67 -19.26 7.30
N ARG A 63 4.73 -18.31 7.18
CA ARG A 63 4.17 -17.53 8.27
C ARG A 63 2.70 -17.86 8.39
N ARG A 64 2.21 -18.06 9.60
CA ARG A 64 0.77 -18.24 9.84
C ARG A 64 0.21 -16.98 10.48
N ARG A 65 -0.72 -16.32 9.79
CA ARG A 65 -1.46 -15.17 10.31
C ARG A 65 -2.68 -15.64 11.06
N TYR A 66 -2.85 -15.15 12.27
CA TYR A 66 -3.98 -15.41 13.14
C TYR A 66 -4.84 -14.17 13.28
N GLN A 67 -6.15 -14.34 13.15
CA GLN A 67 -7.15 -13.34 13.51
C GLN A 67 -8.05 -13.94 14.58
N LEU A 68 -8.10 -13.28 15.73
CA LEU A 68 -8.86 -13.74 16.88
C LEU A 68 -9.80 -12.64 17.36
N ARG A 69 -11.06 -12.99 17.64
CA ARG A 69 -12.02 -12.08 18.27
C ARG A 69 -12.38 -12.64 19.64
N ILE A 70 -12.16 -11.82 20.67
CA ILE A 70 -12.45 -12.16 22.06
C ILE A 70 -13.47 -11.16 22.59
N THR A 71 -14.51 -11.65 23.24
CA THR A 71 -15.41 -10.84 24.06
C THR A 71 -14.93 -10.89 25.50
N THR A 72 -14.52 -9.73 26.04
CA THR A 72 -14.10 -9.61 27.44
C THR A 72 -15.31 -9.72 28.37
N PRO A 73 -15.11 -9.97 29.68
CA PRO A 73 -16.20 -9.94 30.67
C PRO A 73 -16.93 -8.60 30.71
N GLY A 74 -16.25 -7.49 30.39
CA GLY A 74 -16.85 -6.17 30.22
C GLY A 74 -17.72 -6.02 28.96
N ARG A 75 -17.97 -7.10 28.22
CA ARG A 75 -18.71 -7.14 26.93
C ARG A 75 -18.05 -6.35 25.80
N GLU A 76 -16.78 -5.99 25.94
CA GLU A 76 -16.02 -5.38 24.84
C GLU A 76 -15.54 -6.46 23.87
N LEU A 77 -15.73 -6.22 22.57
CA LEU A 77 -15.15 -7.06 21.53
C LEU A 77 -13.74 -6.57 21.22
N LYS A 78 -12.74 -7.41 21.44
CA LYS A 78 -11.34 -7.16 21.04
C LYS A 78 -11.00 -8.04 19.86
N GLN A 79 -10.59 -7.42 18.76
CA GLN A 79 -9.99 -8.12 17.62
C GLN A 79 -8.47 -8.05 17.74
N LEU A 80 -7.84 -9.22 17.73
CA LEU A 80 -6.40 -9.40 17.88
C LEU A 80 -5.86 -10.07 16.63
N GLN A 81 -4.74 -9.56 16.13
CA GLN A 81 -4.05 -10.14 14.98
C GLN A 81 -2.58 -10.34 15.31
N PHE A 82 -2.04 -11.50 14.98
CA PHE A 82 -0.63 -11.80 15.19
C PHE A 82 -0.16 -12.89 14.23
N THR A 83 1.14 -12.97 14.03
CA THR A 83 1.77 -13.97 13.16
C THR A 83 2.66 -14.90 13.97
N SER A 84 2.75 -16.15 13.53
CA SER A 84 3.72 -17.12 14.02
C SER A 84 4.58 -17.68 12.89
N PRO A 85 5.88 -17.93 13.11
CA PRO A 85 6.70 -18.70 12.19
C PRO A 85 6.26 -20.19 12.14
N GLY A 86 6.23 -20.76 10.94
CA GLY A 86 6.01 -22.18 10.73
C GLY A 86 4.62 -22.55 10.21
N LEU A 87 4.56 -23.66 9.46
CA LEU A 87 3.32 -24.18 8.90
C LEU A 87 2.50 -24.93 9.96
N ASP A 88 3.16 -25.67 10.84
CA ASP A 88 2.51 -26.59 11.79
C ASP A 88 2.15 -25.96 13.13
N ASP A 89 2.52 -24.70 13.33
CA ASP A 89 2.20 -24.02 14.57
C ASP A 89 0.69 -23.74 14.59
N GLN A 90 -0.04 -24.40 15.50
CA GLN A 90 -1.49 -24.29 15.64
C GLN A 90 -1.86 -23.78 17.01
N LEU A 91 -2.52 -22.62 17.04
CA LEU A 91 -3.10 -22.10 18.26
C LEU A 91 -4.20 -23.06 18.75
N PRO A 92 -4.11 -23.63 19.97
CA PRO A 92 -5.08 -24.60 20.45
C PRO A 92 -6.35 -23.86 20.93
N THR A 93 -7.19 -23.43 19.99
CA THR A 93 -8.37 -22.59 20.27
C THR A 93 -9.60 -23.03 19.49
N ARG A 94 -10.75 -23.01 20.15
CA ARG A 94 -12.07 -23.18 19.55
C ARG A 94 -12.96 -21.99 19.91
N THR A 95 -13.98 -21.75 19.09
CA THR A 95 -15.03 -20.79 19.42
C THR A 95 -15.71 -21.19 20.72
N GLY A 96 -15.88 -20.23 21.63
CA GLY A 96 -16.42 -20.47 22.98
C GLY A 96 -15.36 -20.67 24.07
N ASP A 97 -14.09 -20.90 23.71
CA ASP A 97 -13.02 -21.07 24.69
C ASP A 97 -12.72 -19.80 25.46
N ARG A 98 -12.21 -19.95 26.69
CA ARG A 98 -11.71 -18.84 27.51
C ARG A 98 -10.21 -18.70 27.33
N LEU A 99 -9.77 -17.56 26.83
CA LEU A 99 -8.35 -17.28 26.60
C LEU A 99 -7.85 -16.11 27.42
N SER A 100 -6.62 -16.20 27.89
CA SER A 100 -5.81 -15.05 28.29
C SER A 100 -4.68 -14.85 27.29
N ILE A 101 -4.51 -13.63 26.80
CA ILE A 101 -3.46 -13.27 25.85
C ILE A 101 -2.60 -12.20 26.48
N ILE A 102 -1.29 -12.40 26.49
CA ILE A 102 -0.31 -11.49 27.09
C ILE A 102 0.65 -10.99 26.02
N TYR A 103 0.79 -9.67 25.96
CA TYR A 103 1.69 -8.93 25.11
C TYR A 103 2.76 -8.24 25.96
N ALA A 104 3.95 -8.05 25.40
CA ALA A 104 4.86 -7.01 25.82
C ALA A 104 4.36 -5.68 25.24
N GLY A 105 4.45 -4.60 26.01
CA GLY A 105 4.02 -3.28 25.55
C GLY A 105 4.80 -2.14 26.19
N GLN A 106 4.92 -1.04 25.45
CA GLN A 106 5.58 0.19 25.89
C GLN A 106 4.67 1.39 25.60
N ARG A 107 4.47 2.28 26.59
CA ARG A 107 3.64 3.49 26.43
C ARG A 107 2.20 3.26 25.92
N GLY A 108 1.61 2.10 26.23
CA GLY A 108 0.23 1.76 25.86
C GLY A 108 0.06 1.17 24.45
N THR A 109 1.16 0.89 23.74
CA THR A 109 1.15 0.10 22.50
C THR A 109 1.51 -1.35 22.79
N LEU A 110 0.87 -2.29 22.07
CA LEU A 110 1.10 -3.73 22.18
C LEU A 110 2.14 -4.13 21.13
N GLU A 111 3.33 -4.54 21.55
CA GLU A 111 4.49 -4.69 20.65
C GLU A 111 4.83 -6.14 20.31
N LYS A 112 4.65 -7.08 21.25
CA LYS A 112 5.07 -8.47 21.04
C LYS A 112 4.14 -9.45 21.72
N LEU A 113 3.64 -10.45 21.01
CA LEU A 113 2.90 -11.54 21.65
C LEU A 113 3.87 -12.38 22.49
N LEU A 114 3.59 -12.49 23.79
CA LEU A 114 4.39 -13.30 24.69
C LEU A 114 3.76 -14.67 24.96
N SER A 115 2.44 -14.72 25.13
CA SER A 115 1.74 -15.99 25.31
C SER A 115 0.23 -15.87 25.05
N VAL A 116 -0.36 -17.00 24.66
CA VAL A 116 -1.80 -17.24 24.62
C VAL A 116 -2.08 -18.47 25.45
N ARG A 117 -2.90 -18.34 26.49
CA ARG A 117 -3.28 -19.47 27.35
C ARG A 117 -4.76 -19.76 27.21
N ASN A 118 -5.07 -20.99 26.82
CA ASN A 118 -6.43 -21.52 26.79
C ASN A 118 -6.76 -22.11 28.14
N HIS A 119 -7.65 -21.44 28.88
CA HIS A 119 -8.11 -21.89 30.19
C HIS A 119 -9.13 -23.03 30.10
N SER A 120 -9.83 -23.18 28.96
CA SER A 120 -10.75 -24.30 28.74
C SER A 120 -9.99 -25.61 28.52
N LEU A 121 -8.90 -25.56 27.75
CA LEU A 121 -8.08 -26.74 27.40
C LEU A 121 -6.87 -26.95 28.31
N GLY A 122 -6.55 -26.00 29.19
CA GLY A 122 -5.36 -26.04 30.04
C GLY A 122 -4.04 -25.90 29.29
N ARG A 123 -4.06 -25.57 27.99
CA ARG A 123 -2.88 -25.46 27.13
C ARG A 123 -2.40 -24.02 27.04
N ALA A 124 -1.09 -23.83 27.03
CA ALA A 124 -0.46 -22.55 26.75
C ALA A 124 0.28 -22.65 25.41
N TYR A 125 0.09 -21.63 24.59
CA TYR A 125 0.85 -21.37 23.41
C TYR A 125 1.81 -20.22 23.70
N CYS A 126 3.10 -20.50 23.62
CA CYS A 126 4.14 -19.49 23.68
C CYS A 126 4.77 -19.43 22.30
N PRO A 127 4.60 -18.33 21.54
CA PRO A 127 5.26 -18.21 20.25
C PRO A 127 6.75 -18.43 20.44
N ALA A 128 7.37 -19.20 19.54
CA ALA A 128 8.80 -19.40 19.57
C ALA A 128 9.47 -18.02 19.57
N SER A 129 10.25 -17.75 20.61
CA SER A 129 11.08 -16.54 20.61
C SER A 129 11.92 -16.56 19.34
N PRO A 130 12.00 -15.45 18.57
CA PRO A 130 12.98 -15.34 17.51
C PRO A 130 14.31 -15.78 18.08
N ILE A 131 14.94 -16.79 17.49
CA ILE A 131 16.25 -17.25 17.94
C ILE A 131 17.22 -16.10 17.68
N SER A 132 17.48 -15.29 18.70
CA SER A 132 18.81 -15.00 19.20
C SER A 132 18.71 -13.96 20.32
N SER A 133 19.15 -14.34 21.51
CA SER A 133 19.61 -13.33 22.46
C SER A 133 20.69 -12.50 21.76
N ARG A 134 20.78 -11.19 22.05
CA ARG A 134 21.89 -10.35 21.59
C ARG A 134 23.25 -11.04 21.81
N SER A 135 23.39 -11.83 22.88
CA SER A 135 24.59 -12.63 23.15
C SER A 135 24.85 -13.75 22.14
N HIS A 136 23.84 -14.40 21.58
CA HIS A 136 24.01 -15.40 20.53
C HIS A 136 24.42 -14.76 19.20
N LEU A 137 23.81 -13.62 18.84
CA LEU A 137 24.19 -12.83 17.66
C LEU A 137 25.62 -12.25 17.78
N LEU A 138 26.02 -11.79 18.97
CA LEU A 138 27.39 -11.33 19.23
C LEU A 138 28.39 -12.49 19.21
N LYS A 139 28.02 -13.69 19.70
CA LYS A 139 28.88 -14.88 19.64
C LYS A 139 29.02 -15.41 18.21
N THR A 140 27.96 -15.42 17.41
CA THR A 140 28.04 -15.86 16.01
C THR A 140 28.76 -14.83 15.14
N ARG A 141 28.46 -13.54 15.29
CA ARG A 141 29.22 -12.47 14.60
C ARG A 141 30.68 -12.48 15.03
N GLY A 142 30.96 -12.51 16.34
CA GLY A 142 32.32 -12.55 16.89
C GLY A 142 33.10 -13.80 16.44
N GLY A 143 32.45 -14.97 16.41
CA GLY A 143 33.06 -16.21 15.93
C GLY A 143 33.40 -16.19 14.44
N VAL A 144 32.52 -15.65 13.60
CA VAL A 144 32.79 -15.53 12.15
C VAL A 144 33.85 -14.46 11.87
N SER A 145 33.81 -13.32 12.57
CA SER A 145 34.86 -12.30 12.48
C SER A 145 36.23 -12.84 12.91
N ALA A 146 36.29 -13.62 13.99
CA ALA A 146 37.52 -14.26 14.45
C ALA A 146 38.04 -15.30 13.45
N ALA A 147 37.16 -16.10 12.83
CA ALA A 147 37.54 -17.07 11.80
C ALA A 147 38.11 -16.39 10.54
N ILE A 148 37.51 -15.28 10.09
CA ILE A 148 38.02 -14.48 8.97
C ILE A 148 39.37 -13.83 9.32
N GLY A 149 39.50 -13.28 10.53
CA GLY A 149 40.74 -12.67 11.01
C GLY A 149 41.90 -13.67 11.17
N LEU A 150 41.62 -14.85 11.73
CA LEU A 150 42.60 -15.93 11.86
C LEU A 150 43.01 -16.51 10.50
N GLY A 151 42.07 -16.67 9.56
CA GLY A 151 42.36 -17.11 8.19
C GLY A 151 43.25 -16.13 7.42
N ALA A 152 43.09 -14.83 7.64
CA ALA A 152 43.93 -13.79 7.04
C ALA A 152 45.36 -13.77 7.59
N LEU A 153 45.56 -14.14 8.87
CA LEU A 153 46.87 -14.14 9.53
C LEU A 153 47.72 -15.39 9.23
N PHE A 154 47.10 -16.54 8.95
CA PHE A 154 47.83 -17.84 8.93
C PHE A 154 47.92 -18.56 7.58
N GLY A 155 47.25 -18.14 6.50
CA GLY A 155 47.22 -18.99 5.30
C GLY A 155 46.91 -18.38 3.94
N GLY A 156 46.90 -17.05 3.79
CA GLY A 156 46.50 -16.40 2.54
C GLY A 156 44.99 -16.45 2.33
N ILE A 157 44.40 -15.31 1.95
CA ILE A 157 42.96 -15.17 1.82
C ILE A 157 42.50 -15.95 0.60
N ASN A 158 42.04 -17.19 0.79
CA ASN A 158 41.39 -17.93 -0.27
C ASN A 158 39.99 -17.31 -0.48
N PRO A 159 39.72 -16.63 -1.61
CA PRO A 159 38.51 -15.83 -1.81
C PRO A 159 37.22 -16.67 -1.69
N GLY A 160 37.30 -17.99 -1.91
CA GLY A 160 36.18 -18.92 -1.71
C GLY A 160 35.72 -19.05 -0.25
N VAL A 161 36.63 -18.93 0.73
CA VAL A 161 36.27 -19.06 2.15
C VAL A 161 35.61 -17.77 2.67
N VAL A 162 36.07 -16.61 2.17
CA VAL A 162 35.48 -15.31 2.50
C VAL A 162 34.08 -15.17 1.89
N SER A 163 33.86 -15.62 0.66
CA SER A 163 32.54 -15.59 0.02
C SER A 163 31.54 -16.54 0.68
N LEU A 164 31.96 -17.74 1.08
CA LEU A 164 31.14 -18.68 1.86
C LEU A 164 30.78 -18.11 3.25
N GLY A 165 31.73 -17.48 3.95
CA GLY A 165 31.48 -16.83 5.24
C GLY A 165 30.53 -15.65 5.14
N ALA A 166 30.68 -14.81 4.11
CA ALA A 166 29.78 -13.68 3.85
C ALA A 166 28.37 -14.14 3.46
N ALA A 167 28.25 -15.19 2.63
CA ALA A 167 26.98 -15.79 2.27
C ALA A 167 26.27 -16.40 3.49
N ALA A 168 27.00 -17.12 4.36
CA ALA A 168 26.45 -17.68 5.59
C ALA A 168 25.98 -16.58 6.57
N LEU A 169 26.71 -15.46 6.67
CA LEU A 169 26.28 -14.29 7.47
C LEU A 169 25.07 -13.57 6.85
N ALA A 170 25.00 -13.45 5.53
CA ALA A 170 23.87 -12.84 4.84
C ALA A 170 22.60 -13.69 5.00
N VAL A 171 22.71 -15.01 4.81
CA VAL A 171 21.61 -15.97 5.02
C VAL A 171 21.22 -16.02 6.49
N GLY A 172 22.19 -16.11 7.40
CA GLY A 172 21.95 -16.13 8.85
C GLY A 172 21.28 -14.85 9.35
N SER A 173 21.74 -13.67 8.93
CA SER A 173 21.15 -12.40 9.34
C SER A 173 19.74 -12.19 8.78
N ARG A 174 19.50 -12.59 7.52
CA ARG A 174 18.14 -12.56 6.93
C ARG A 174 17.20 -13.58 7.56
N MET A 175 17.69 -14.75 7.94
CA MET A 175 16.88 -15.73 8.70
C MET A 175 16.56 -15.23 10.11
N THR A 176 17.48 -14.54 10.78
CA THR A 176 17.18 -13.93 12.09
C THR A 176 16.19 -12.77 11.98
N HIS A 177 16.26 -11.96 10.91
CA HIS A 177 15.29 -10.90 10.65
C HIS A 177 13.90 -11.47 10.30
N ALA A 178 13.86 -12.59 9.57
CA ALA A 178 12.63 -13.34 9.33
C ALA A 178 12.13 -14.08 10.58
N ALA A 179 12.97 -14.38 11.57
CA ALA A 179 12.52 -14.96 12.84
C ALA A 179 11.87 -13.92 13.76
N GLU A 180 12.16 -12.61 13.59
CA GLU A 180 11.50 -11.50 14.31
C GLU A 180 10.01 -11.32 13.97
N LEU A 181 9.44 -12.15 13.10
CA LEU A 181 8.03 -12.20 12.66
C LEU A 181 6.98 -12.53 13.74
N THR A 182 7.31 -12.44 15.03
CA THR A 182 6.35 -12.54 16.15
C THR A 182 5.95 -11.16 16.66
N VAL A 183 5.65 -10.25 15.74
CA VAL A 183 5.02 -8.97 16.06
C VAL A 183 3.50 -9.16 15.89
N PRO A 184 2.67 -8.78 16.85
CA PRO A 184 1.26 -8.62 16.58
C PRO A 184 1.07 -7.51 15.56
N GLU A 185 0.28 -7.74 14.51
CA GLU A 185 -0.34 -6.65 13.74
C GLU A 185 -1.42 -6.00 14.61
N LEU A 186 -1.04 -5.45 15.76
CA LEU A 186 -1.90 -4.68 16.64
C LEU A 186 -1.61 -3.21 16.39
N ARG A 187 -2.19 -2.70 15.29
CA ARG A 187 -2.29 -1.29 14.92
C ARG A 187 -1.03 -0.48 15.20
N GLY A 188 -0.19 -0.36 14.17
CA GLY A 188 1.01 0.46 14.30
C GLY A 188 1.69 0.76 12.98
N ASP A 189 0.95 1.02 11.90
CA ASP A 189 1.54 1.69 10.75
C ASP A 189 0.56 2.66 10.09
N ARG A 190 -0.08 3.51 10.91
CA ARG A 190 -0.84 4.66 10.42
C ARG A 190 -0.08 5.48 9.35
N PRO A 191 1.24 5.71 9.45
CA PRO A 191 1.97 6.39 8.37
C PRO A 191 2.08 5.52 7.10
N HIS A 192 2.36 4.21 7.18
CA HIS A 192 2.37 3.36 5.98
C HIS A 192 0.99 3.13 5.37
N GLU A 193 -0.09 2.99 6.15
CA GLU A 193 -1.45 2.91 5.63
C GLU A 193 -1.89 4.22 4.98
N ALA A 194 -1.62 5.37 5.62
CA ALA A 194 -1.89 6.68 5.03
C ALA A 194 -1.09 6.91 3.74
N ARG A 195 0.17 6.47 3.71
CA ARG A 195 1.04 6.53 2.54
C ARG A 195 0.54 5.63 1.41
N LEU A 196 0.20 4.37 1.68
CA LEU A 196 -0.38 3.46 0.69
C LEU A 196 -1.71 4.00 0.13
N LEU A 197 -2.53 4.64 0.97
CA LEU A 197 -3.74 5.31 0.52
C LEU A 197 -3.45 6.54 -0.35
N ALA A 198 -2.40 7.32 -0.02
CA ALA A 198 -1.96 8.44 -0.83
C ALA A 198 -1.41 7.95 -2.19
N GLU A 199 -0.55 6.95 -2.21
CA GLU A 199 -0.02 6.32 -3.43
C GLU A 199 -1.16 5.74 -4.29
N LEU A 200 -2.12 5.03 -3.68
CA LEU A 200 -3.30 4.52 -4.38
C LEU A 200 -4.12 5.66 -5.00
N LYS A 201 -4.27 6.78 -4.28
CA LYS A 201 -4.97 7.97 -4.79
C LYS A 201 -4.24 8.57 -6.00
N LEU A 202 -2.91 8.65 -5.96
CA LEU A 202 -2.11 9.13 -7.09
C LEU A 202 -2.22 8.20 -8.31
N VAL A 203 -2.15 6.89 -8.10
CA VAL A 203 -2.35 5.89 -9.16
C VAL A 203 -3.75 6.00 -9.76
N GLN A 204 -4.77 6.20 -8.93
CA GLN A 204 -6.13 6.41 -9.41
C GLN A 204 -6.25 7.71 -10.23
N GLN A 205 -5.66 8.82 -9.77
CA GLN A 205 -5.65 10.08 -10.54
C GLN A 205 -4.93 9.92 -11.88
N LYS A 206 -3.82 9.17 -11.93
CA LYS A 206 -3.14 8.83 -13.18
C LYS A 206 -4.08 8.12 -14.15
N GLY A 207 -4.77 7.07 -13.69
CA GLY A 207 -5.74 6.34 -14.51
C GLY A 207 -6.87 7.23 -15.04
N ASP A 208 -7.40 8.13 -14.20
CA ASP A 208 -8.44 9.09 -14.61
C ASP A 208 -7.94 10.05 -15.71
N MET A 209 -6.69 10.52 -15.61
CA MET A 209 -6.08 11.39 -16.62
C MET A 209 -5.79 10.66 -17.93
N GLU A 210 -5.30 9.42 -17.88
CA GLU A 210 -5.09 8.59 -19.07
C GLU A 210 -6.40 8.36 -19.82
N TYR A 211 -7.47 8.04 -19.08
CA TYR A 211 -8.81 7.92 -19.64
C TYR A 211 -9.28 9.23 -20.28
N ARG A 212 -9.05 10.38 -19.61
CA ARG A 212 -9.44 11.69 -20.16
C ARG A 212 -8.65 12.04 -21.43
N ILE A 213 -7.35 11.74 -21.50
CA ILE A 213 -6.55 11.92 -22.71
C ILE A 213 -7.15 11.16 -23.88
N GLU A 214 -7.58 9.91 -23.68
CA GLU A 214 -8.17 9.12 -24.76
C GLU A 214 -9.51 9.70 -25.21
N ALA A 215 -10.35 10.16 -24.28
CA ALA A 215 -11.58 10.89 -24.60
C ALA A 215 -11.31 12.17 -25.41
N LEU A 216 -10.29 12.95 -25.04
CA LEU A 216 -9.90 14.18 -25.77
C LEU A 216 -9.36 13.88 -27.17
N ARG A 217 -8.65 12.75 -27.37
CA ARG A 217 -8.21 12.31 -28.70
C ARG A 217 -9.41 11.96 -29.58
N GLN A 218 -10.41 11.28 -29.03
CA GLN A 218 -11.65 11.00 -29.74
C GLN A 218 -12.37 12.31 -30.12
N GLU A 219 -12.47 13.29 -29.20
CA GLU A 219 -13.04 14.61 -29.49
C GLU A 219 -12.29 15.32 -30.64
N ILE A 220 -10.96 15.27 -30.68
CA ILE A 220 -10.17 15.80 -31.80
C ILE A 220 -10.52 15.11 -33.12
N GLN A 221 -10.67 13.78 -33.10
CA GLN A 221 -10.98 13.02 -34.30
C GLN A 221 -12.38 13.39 -34.85
N ASP A 222 -13.37 13.49 -33.97
CA ASP A 222 -14.72 13.93 -34.33
C ASP A 222 -14.72 15.34 -34.94
N HIS A 223 -13.94 16.27 -34.36
CA HIS A 223 -13.77 17.62 -34.88
C HIS A 223 -13.07 17.67 -36.25
N LYS A 224 -12.07 16.81 -36.47
CA LYS A 224 -11.40 16.67 -37.78
C LYS A 224 -12.39 16.18 -38.84
N ASP A 225 -13.21 15.20 -38.51
CA ASP A 225 -14.17 14.64 -39.45
C ASP A 225 -15.33 15.61 -39.75
N LEU A 226 -15.81 16.36 -38.75
CA LEU A 226 -16.74 17.47 -38.96
C LEU A 226 -16.14 18.55 -39.87
N THR A 227 -14.87 18.89 -39.67
CA THR A 227 -14.16 19.87 -40.53
C THR A 227 -14.12 19.41 -41.99
N LYS A 228 -13.83 18.13 -42.24
CA LYS A 228 -13.83 17.56 -43.60
C LYS A 228 -15.22 17.67 -44.25
N ARG A 229 -16.28 17.31 -43.51
CA ARG A 229 -17.67 17.38 -43.99
C ARG A 229 -18.08 18.82 -44.32
N LEU A 230 -17.74 19.78 -43.46
CA LEU A 230 -17.98 21.22 -43.70
C LEU A 230 -17.25 21.72 -44.95
N GLN A 231 -16.00 21.32 -45.14
CA GLN A 231 -15.23 21.68 -46.33
C GLN A 231 -15.77 21.06 -47.62
N GLU A 232 -16.29 19.82 -47.56
CA GLU A 232 -16.98 19.20 -48.69
C GLU A 232 -18.29 19.94 -49.02
N LEU A 233 -19.09 20.29 -48.00
CA LEU A 233 -20.30 21.08 -48.17
C LEU A 233 -20.00 22.45 -48.82
N ARG A 234 -18.94 23.12 -48.36
CA ARG A 234 -18.45 24.37 -48.95
C ARG A 234 -18.15 24.20 -50.44
N ARG A 235 -17.42 23.15 -50.81
CA ARG A 235 -17.07 22.85 -52.22
C ARG A 235 -18.32 22.64 -53.07
N LYS A 236 -19.30 21.86 -52.58
CA LYS A 236 -20.57 21.63 -53.27
C LYS A 236 -21.37 22.93 -53.48
N MET A 237 -21.44 23.78 -52.45
CA MET A 237 -22.12 25.08 -52.54
C MET A 237 -21.48 26.02 -53.56
N MET A 238 -20.15 26.13 -53.54
CA MET A 238 -19.39 26.96 -54.47
C MET A 238 -19.48 26.46 -55.92
N ALA A 239 -19.56 25.14 -56.13
CA ALA A 239 -19.71 24.56 -57.47
C ALA A 239 -21.10 24.81 -58.08
N TYR A 240 -22.16 24.84 -57.26
CA TYR A 240 -23.53 25.04 -57.75
C TYR A 240 -23.85 26.50 -58.06
N ASN A 241 -23.63 27.41 -57.09
CA ASN A 241 -23.88 28.84 -57.27
C ASN A 241 -23.11 29.67 -56.23
N PRO A 242 -21.96 30.27 -56.60
CA PRO A 242 -21.11 31.03 -55.68
C PRO A 242 -21.80 32.26 -55.07
N THR A 243 -22.59 32.99 -55.86
CA THR A 243 -23.20 34.26 -55.42
C THR A 243 -24.35 34.03 -54.46
N LEU A 244 -25.19 33.01 -54.69
CA LEU A 244 -26.31 32.67 -53.82
C LEU A 244 -25.84 32.13 -52.46
N TYR A 245 -24.75 31.35 -52.43
CA TYR A 245 -24.28 30.68 -51.22
C TYR A 245 -23.17 31.42 -50.45
N ALA A 246 -22.67 32.54 -50.96
CA ALA A 246 -21.62 33.35 -50.32
C ALA A 246 -21.80 33.54 -48.79
N PRO A 247 -22.97 33.95 -48.26
CA PRO A 247 -23.11 34.14 -46.82
C PRO A 247 -23.02 32.82 -46.02
N ARG A 248 -23.50 31.70 -46.57
CA ARG A 248 -23.37 30.38 -45.91
C ARG A 248 -21.94 29.88 -45.93
N VAL A 249 -21.24 30.09 -47.04
CA VAL A 249 -19.82 29.75 -47.17
C VAL A 249 -18.99 30.52 -46.13
N ALA A 250 -19.23 31.82 -45.95
CA ALA A 250 -18.57 32.62 -44.93
C ALA A 250 -18.82 32.09 -43.49
N ARG A 251 -20.04 31.63 -43.18
CA ARG A 251 -20.34 30.99 -41.89
C ARG A 251 -19.60 29.66 -41.71
N ILE A 252 -19.58 28.82 -42.75
CA ILE A 252 -18.83 27.55 -42.74
C ILE A 252 -17.33 27.81 -42.51
N GLU A 253 -16.75 28.82 -43.16
CA GLU A 253 -15.34 29.16 -42.97
C GLU A 253 -15.04 29.67 -41.56
N SER A 254 -15.94 30.50 -41.00
CA SER A 254 -15.83 30.91 -39.61
C SER A 254 -15.89 29.71 -38.65
N ALA A 255 -16.86 28.81 -38.85
CA ALA A 255 -17.00 27.60 -38.04
C ALA A 255 -15.76 26.69 -38.15
N VAL A 256 -15.21 26.49 -39.35
CA VAL A 256 -13.99 25.70 -39.55
C VAL A 256 -12.80 26.33 -38.84
N ARG A 257 -12.64 27.66 -38.86
CA ARG A 257 -11.56 28.34 -38.10
C ARG A 257 -11.71 28.10 -36.60
N LEU A 258 -12.92 28.23 -36.06
CA LEU A 258 -13.19 28.01 -34.65
C LEU A 258 -12.95 26.54 -34.23
N ILE A 259 -13.36 25.57 -35.05
CA ILE A 259 -13.11 24.15 -34.80
C ILE A 259 -11.60 23.84 -34.81
N LYS A 260 -10.83 24.45 -35.72
CA LYS A 260 -9.36 24.29 -35.73
C LYS A 260 -8.71 24.85 -34.48
N GLN A 261 -9.09 26.07 -34.07
CA GLN A 261 -8.62 26.65 -32.80
C GLN A 261 -8.95 25.72 -31.62
N ARG A 262 -10.14 25.10 -31.61
CA ARG A 262 -10.52 24.12 -30.60
C ARG A 262 -9.61 22.89 -30.61
N ILE A 263 -9.31 22.33 -31.78
CA ILE A 263 -8.38 21.20 -31.90
C ILE A 263 -7.02 21.57 -31.29
N ASP A 264 -6.48 22.74 -31.63
CA ASP A 264 -5.17 23.19 -31.12
C ASP A 264 -5.18 23.40 -29.59
N HIS A 265 -6.30 23.87 -29.02
CA HIS A 265 -6.48 23.99 -27.57
C HIS A 265 -6.59 22.63 -26.89
N THR A 266 -7.35 21.70 -27.47
CA THR A 266 -7.49 20.33 -26.93
C THR A 266 -6.16 19.57 -27.01
N GLN A 267 -5.35 19.79 -28.04
CA GLN A 267 -4.01 19.20 -28.14
C GLN A 267 -3.08 19.69 -27.02
N ARG A 268 -3.05 21.00 -26.77
CA ARG A 268 -2.30 21.57 -25.63
C ARG A 268 -2.77 20.99 -24.29
N LEU A 269 -4.07 20.81 -24.11
CA LEU A 269 -4.61 20.20 -22.90
C LEU A 269 -4.13 18.75 -22.72
N ILE A 270 -4.04 17.97 -23.81
CA ILE A 270 -3.48 16.60 -23.78
C ILE A 270 -2.00 16.63 -23.36
N GLU A 271 -1.22 17.59 -23.87
CA GLU A 271 0.20 17.74 -23.52
C GLU A 271 0.37 18.04 -22.02
N GLU A 272 -0.40 18.98 -21.48
CA GLU A 272 -0.39 19.33 -20.04
C GLU A 272 -0.78 18.14 -19.14
N TYR A 273 -1.77 17.33 -19.55
CA TYR A 273 -2.09 16.09 -18.84
C TYR A 273 -0.95 15.08 -18.88
N ARG A 274 -0.25 14.93 -20.01
CA ARG A 274 0.89 14.02 -20.13
C ARG A 274 2.06 14.46 -19.27
N GLU A 275 2.37 15.75 -19.24
CA GLU A 275 3.39 16.31 -18.36
C GLU A 275 3.05 16.05 -16.89
N THR A 276 1.79 16.22 -16.51
CA THR A 276 1.32 15.93 -15.14
C THR A 276 1.44 14.44 -14.79
N ILE A 277 1.11 13.53 -15.72
CA ILE A 277 1.31 12.08 -15.54
C ILE A 277 2.79 11.76 -15.37
N GLN A 278 3.68 12.38 -16.15
CA GLN A 278 5.11 12.15 -16.05
C GLN A 278 5.66 12.62 -14.69
N MET A 279 5.21 13.77 -14.18
CA MET A 279 5.57 14.23 -12.83
C MET A 279 5.12 13.23 -11.76
N LEU A 280 3.91 12.67 -11.89
CA LEU A 280 3.43 11.63 -10.98
C LEU A 280 4.27 10.35 -11.02
N ASP A 281 4.68 9.91 -12.21
CA ASP A 281 5.49 8.71 -12.36
C ASP A 281 6.86 8.87 -11.70
N ILE A 282 7.50 10.02 -11.88
CA ILE A 282 8.77 10.35 -11.22
C ILE A 282 8.62 10.26 -9.69
N GLU A 283 7.51 10.73 -9.14
CA GLU A 283 7.30 10.78 -7.69
C GLU A 283 6.88 9.43 -7.11
N LEU A 284 6.13 8.63 -7.86
CA LEU A 284 5.88 7.23 -7.52
C LEU A 284 7.19 6.42 -7.52
N GLU A 285 8.08 6.65 -8.49
CA GLU A 285 9.40 6.02 -8.52
C GLU A 285 10.33 6.54 -7.41
N ALA A 286 10.38 7.85 -7.18
CA ALA A 286 11.20 8.47 -6.14
C ALA A 286 10.78 8.04 -4.73
N SER A 287 9.47 7.98 -4.46
CA SER A 287 8.94 7.47 -3.19
C SER A 287 9.24 5.98 -2.99
N ALA A 288 9.21 5.16 -4.05
CA ALA A 288 9.60 3.75 -3.98
C ALA A 288 11.11 3.55 -3.72
N LEU A 289 11.97 4.46 -4.16
CA LEU A 289 13.43 4.39 -4.02
C LEU A 289 13.94 5.04 -2.72
N ALA A 290 13.22 6.00 -2.14
CA ALA A 290 13.63 6.71 -0.94
C ALA A 290 12.70 6.41 0.25
N ASP A 291 13.22 5.69 1.24
CA ASP A 291 12.57 5.56 2.56
C ASP A 291 12.49 6.91 3.34
N ARG A 292 12.97 8.04 2.78
CA ARG A 292 13.17 9.30 3.51
C ARG A 292 13.18 10.57 2.64
N LEU A 293 12.06 10.92 1.99
CA LEU A 293 11.85 12.31 1.57
C LEU A 293 10.76 12.95 2.45
N PRO A 294 11.08 14.02 3.22
CA PRO A 294 10.13 14.68 4.13
C PRO A 294 9.03 15.49 3.41
N ASP A 295 9.06 15.60 2.08
CA ASP A 295 8.25 16.56 1.31
C ASP A 295 7.11 15.92 0.47
N GLY A 296 6.86 14.61 0.59
CA GLY A 296 5.87 13.89 -0.25
C GLY A 296 4.41 14.35 -0.09
N ASP A 297 4.06 14.91 1.08
CA ASP A 297 2.71 15.43 1.35
C ASP A 297 2.45 16.77 0.62
N ASP A 298 3.47 17.61 0.45
CA ASP A 298 3.34 18.90 -0.24
C ASP A 298 3.32 18.71 -1.77
N PHE A 299 4.06 17.73 -2.31
CA PHE A 299 3.98 17.37 -3.74
C PHE A 299 2.58 16.85 -4.11
N THR A 300 2.02 15.95 -3.30
CA THR A 300 0.67 15.41 -3.53
C THR A 300 -0.38 16.52 -3.59
N ARG A 301 -0.24 17.55 -2.75
CA ARG A 301 -1.13 18.73 -2.77
C ARG A 301 -0.98 19.51 -4.08
N HIS A 302 0.26 19.80 -4.50
CA HIS A 302 0.51 20.52 -5.74
C HIS A 302 -0.02 19.80 -6.98
N VAL A 303 0.09 18.48 -7.06
CA VAL A 303 -0.49 17.75 -8.21
C VAL A 303 -2.01 17.83 -8.19
N LEU A 304 -2.65 17.69 -7.03
CA LEU A 304 -4.10 17.80 -6.94
C LEU A 304 -4.59 19.21 -7.33
N GLU A 305 -3.90 20.26 -6.91
CA GLU A 305 -4.16 21.63 -7.34
C GLU A 305 -4.01 21.77 -8.86
N ARG A 306 -2.92 21.24 -9.44
CA ARG A 306 -2.70 21.28 -10.89
C ARG A 306 -3.80 20.55 -11.67
N VAL A 307 -4.26 19.40 -11.16
CA VAL A 307 -5.37 18.66 -11.77
C VAL A 307 -6.68 19.45 -11.71
N GLU A 308 -6.94 20.16 -10.61
CA GLU A 308 -8.11 21.05 -10.50
C GLU A 308 -8.03 22.23 -11.47
N GLU A 309 -6.85 22.84 -11.62
CA GLU A 309 -6.62 23.90 -12.63
C GLU A 309 -6.90 23.40 -14.05
N LEU A 310 -6.43 22.19 -14.40
CA LEU A 310 -6.68 21.59 -15.71
C LEU A 310 -8.17 21.34 -15.95
N LYS A 311 -8.91 20.89 -14.93
CA LYS A 311 -10.37 20.73 -15.00
C LYS A 311 -11.08 22.06 -15.19
N ALA A 312 -10.65 23.11 -14.50
CA ALA A 312 -11.21 24.45 -14.66
C ALA A 312 -10.95 25.03 -16.06
N LEU A 313 -9.75 24.82 -16.61
CA LEU A 313 -9.42 25.19 -17.99
C LEU A 313 -10.28 24.44 -19.01
N GLU A 314 -10.53 23.16 -18.77
CA GLU A 314 -11.42 22.36 -19.60
C GLU A 314 -12.87 22.87 -19.57
N GLU A 315 -13.38 23.23 -18.40
CA GLU A 315 -14.74 23.77 -18.25
C GLU A 315 -14.90 25.12 -18.96
N LYS A 316 -13.92 26.02 -18.79
CA LYS A 316 -13.87 27.29 -19.53
C LYS A 316 -13.83 27.06 -21.04
N ASN A 317 -13.09 26.03 -21.47
CA ASN A 317 -13.06 25.65 -22.88
C ASN A 317 -14.43 25.13 -23.34
N LYS A 318 -15.13 24.28 -22.57
CA LYS A 318 -16.46 23.76 -22.95
C LYS A 318 -17.47 24.88 -23.23
N ALA A 319 -17.49 25.95 -22.45
CA ALA A 319 -18.38 27.09 -22.68
C ALA A 319 -18.19 27.72 -24.07
N GLY A 320 -16.95 27.79 -24.58
CA GLY A 320 -16.67 28.28 -25.94
C GLY A 320 -17.17 27.36 -27.05
N TRP A 321 -17.30 26.06 -26.77
CA TRP A 321 -17.81 25.08 -27.73
C TRP A 321 -19.33 25.19 -27.93
N ASP A 322 -20.07 25.54 -26.89
CA ASP A 322 -21.52 25.73 -26.99
C ASP A 322 -21.91 26.85 -27.96
N ALA A 323 -21.08 27.90 -28.05
CA ALA A 323 -21.23 28.96 -29.03
C ALA A 323 -21.06 28.48 -30.48
N ILE A 324 -20.17 27.49 -30.72
CA ILE A 324 -19.97 26.89 -32.05
C ILE A 324 -21.13 25.97 -32.41
N GLN A 325 -21.69 25.24 -31.44
CA GLN A 325 -22.86 24.39 -31.64
C GLN A 325 -24.15 25.17 -31.93
N ALA A 326 -24.19 26.46 -31.57
CA ALA A 326 -25.29 27.35 -31.94
C ALA A 326 -25.33 27.66 -33.46
N VAL A 327 -24.26 27.39 -34.21
CA VAL A 327 -24.23 27.58 -35.67
C VAL A 327 -25.15 26.55 -36.36
N PRO A 328 -26.18 26.98 -37.11
CA PRO A 328 -27.20 26.09 -37.66
C PRO A 328 -26.64 24.99 -38.58
N GLU A 329 -25.64 25.31 -39.39
CA GLU A 329 -24.99 24.38 -40.31
C GLU A 329 -24.24 23.26 -39.56
N VAL A 330 -23.59 23.60 -38.44
CA VAL A 330 -22.89 22.64 -37.57
C VAL A 330 -23.88 21.71 -36.90
N ARG A 331 -24.97 22.26 -36.34
CA ARG A 331 -26.03 21.49 -35.69
C ARG A 331 -26.67 20.47 -36.64
N ARG A 332 -26.97 20.87 -37.88
CA ARG A 332 -27.59 19.97 -38.88
C ARG A 332 -26.68 18.81 -39.29
N LEU A 333 -25.38 19.05 -39.44
CA LEU A 333 -24.44 17.99 -39.84
C LEU A 333 -24.19 16.97 -38.72
N ARG A 334 -24.42 17.35 -37.46
CA ARG A 334 -24.25 16.48 -36.29
C ARG A 334 -25.47 15.60 -36.00
N LEU A 335 -26.67 16.09 -36.28
CA LEU A 335 -27.92 15.31 -36.13
C LEU A 335 -28.09 14.22 -37.20
N ASN A 336 -27.37 14.34 -38.31
CA ASN A 336 -27.41 13.40 -39.43
C ASN A 336 -26.18 12.47 -39.48
N ALA A 337 -25.37 12.47 -38.41
CA ALA A 337 -24.15 11.67 -38.27
C ALA A 337 -24.41 10.44 -37.38
#